data_AF-A0A518G1W8-F1
#
_entry.id   AF-A0A518G1W8-F1
#
_cell.length_a   1.000
_cell.length_b   1.000
_cell.length_c   1.000
_cell.angle_alpha   90.00
_cell.angle_beta   90.00
_cell.angle_gamma   90.00
#
_symmetry.space_group_name_H-M   'P 1'
#
loop_
_entity.id
_entity.type
_entity.pdbx_description
1 polymer ?
#
loop_
_entity_poly.entity_id
_entity_poly.type
_entity_poly.pdbx_seq_one_letter_code
_entity_poly.pdbx_strand_id
1 'polypeptide(L)'
;MKPGESVELGNLTQPGPYKPYVPPTLDEQIQTAFDVDGTPLERHQQALQNVRLVNQRLLVVFGKPTDPRIHRLMDIRYNDGDFRILRDDFLFLAIPTDSARLTNALVLAKALGQDLNETRQAFNLVLVDSEGKTLATAGDAELCVAGELSKELLLEFLRRHEVQPLNAQQLLNNALLQATQENKRVLLQETATWCRPCHLLSGLLDANRSWEKDFIWVKMDHRWTGAKEIMAKLRDGAEGGIPWFVILDAQGEKLATSNDPSTGKNIGFPSVQNGRKHFANILNATRQRMTEPEVQALVDAIESFE
;
A
#
# COMPACT_ATOMS: atom_id res chain seq x y z
N MET A 1 -21.93 -38.79 12.72
CA MET A 1 -21.99 -38.56 14.17
C MET A 1 -23.33 -39.06 14.67
N LYS A 2 -23.35 -39.88 15.73
CA LYS A 2 -24.61 -40.36 16.31
C LYS A 2 -25.22 -39.24 17.18
N PRO A 3 -26.55 -39.10 17.23
CA PRO A 3 -27.19 -38.17 18.17
C PRO A 3 -26.87 -38.58 19.62
N GLY A 4 -26.29 -37.68 20.41
CA GLY A 4 -26.02 -37.89 21.84
C GLY A 4 -24.58 -38.20 22.24
N GLU A 5 -23.59 -38.00 21.36
CA GLU A 5 -22.18 -38.16 21.71
C GLU A 5 -21.64 -36.89 22.38
N SER A 6 -21.40 -36.96 23.70
CA SER A 6 -20.77 -35.88 24.47
C SER A 6 -19.29 -35.80 24.11
N VAL A 7 -18.89 -34.70 23.47
CA VAL A 7 -17.48 -34.41 23.18
C VAL A 7 -16.90 -33.62 24.36
N GLU A 8 -15.87 -34.13 25.03
CA GLU A 8 -15.11 -33.34 26.00
C GLU A 8 -14.36 -32.22 25.26
N LEU A 9 -14.89 -31.01 25.37
CA LEU A 9 -14.18 -29.79 25.04
C LEU A 9 -13.18 -29.57 26.18
N GLY A 10 -11.91 -29.93 25.96
CA GLY A 10 -10.83 -29.74 26.93
C GLY A 10 -10.78 -28.30 27.48
N ASN A 11 -10.01 -28.10 28.55
CA ASN A 11 -9.97 -26.85 29.34
C ASN A 11 -10.09 -25.57 28.49
N LEU A 12 -11.29 -24.98 28.51
CA LEU A 12 -11.57 -23.69 27.91
C LEU A 12 -10.94 -22.61 28.80
N THR A 13 -9.83 -22.02 28.35
CA THR A 13 -9.29 -20.79 28.94
C THR A 13 -10.30 -19.67 28.71
N GLN A 14 -10.88 -19.14 29.78
CA GLN A 14 -11.68 -17.92 29.68
C GLN A 14 -10.79 -16.80 29.13
N PRO A 15 -11.22 -16.08 28.08
CA PRO A 15 -10.52 -14.87 27.66
C PRO A 15 -10.43 -13.95 28.88
N GLY A 16 -9.24 -13.37 29.11
CA GLY A 16 -9.05 -12.39 30.18
C GLY A 16 -10.09 -11.26 30.09
N PRO A 17 -10.35 -10.54 31.20
CA PRO A 17 -11.35 -9.49 31.23
C PRO A 17 -11.13 -8.50 30.10
N TYR A 18 -12.23 -8.13 29.42
CA TYR A 18 -12.21 -7.15 28.33
C TYR A 18 -11.53 -5.86 28.80
N LYS A 19 -10.40 -5.52 28.19
CA LYS A 19 -9.77 -4.21 28.36
C LYS A 19 -10.31 -3.29 27.26
N PRO A 20 -11.06 -2.22 27.61
CA PRO A 20 -11.51 -1.25 26.63
C PRO A 20 -10.32 -0.67 25.87
N TYR A 21 -10.48 -0.48 24.56
CA TYR A 21 -9.47 0.17 23.75
C TYR A 21 -9.29 1.63 24.21
N VAL A 22 -8.04 2.00 24.50
CA VAL A 22 -7.64 3.38 24.77
C VAL A 22 -6.85 3.85 23.53
N PRO A 23 -7.31 4.88 22.82
CA PRO A 23 -6.55 5.44 21.70
C PRO A 23 -5.17 5.93 22.17
N PRO A 24 -4.11 5.71 21.39
CA PRO A 24 -2.79 6.22 21.73
C PRO A 24 -2.79 7.75 21.73
N THR A 25 -2.03 8.33 22.64
CA THR A 25 -1.70 9.76 22.66
C THR A 25 -0.87 10.15 21.43
N LEU A 26 -0.79 11.46 21.14
CA LEU A 26 0.05 11.95 20.05
C LEU A 26 1.52 11.60 20.27
N ASP A 27 2.02 11.66 21.51
CA ASP A 27 3.40 11.28 21.84
C ASP A 27 3.68 9.80 21.54
N GLU A 28 2.75 8.91 21.90
CA GLU A 28 2.87 7.48 21.58
C GLU A 28 2.83 7.24 20.06
N GLN A 29 2.01 7.99 19.33
CA GLN A 29 1.96 7.92 17.87
C GLN A 29 3.26 8.41 17.22
N ILE A 30 3.84 9.51 17.72
CA ILE A 30 5.13 10.03 17.28
C ILE A 30 6.21 9.00 17.54
N GLN A 31 6.28 8.46 18.76
CA GLN A 31 7.26 7.44 19.12
C GLN A 31 7.16 6.23 18.18
N THR A 32 5.93 5.72 17.97
CA THR A 32 5.68 4.60 17.05
C THR A 32 6.11 4.91 15.60
N ALA A 33 5.95 6.16 15.14
CA ALA A 33 6.35 6.54 13.78
C ALA A 33 7.87 6.58 13.60
N PHE A 34 8.63 6.92 14.64
CA PHE A 34 10.09 7.04 14.59
C PHE A 34 10.83 5.75 14.99
N ASP A 35 10.25 4.94 15.87
CA ASP A 35 10.81 3.68 16.39
C ASP A 35 10.43 2.47 15.53
N VAL A 36 10.61 2.60 14.22
CA VAL A 36 10.45 1.47 13.30
C VAL A 36 11.79 0.81 13.09
N ASP A 37 11.82 -0.52 13.25
CA ASP A 37 13.00 -1.36 13.08
C ASP A 37 13.66 -1.21 11.69
N GLY A 38 14.96 -1.49 11.66
CA GLY A 38 15.80 -1.36 10.46
C GLY A 38 16.45 0.02 10.33
N THR A 39 17.54 0.07 9.57
CA THR A 39 18.23 1.33 9.27
C THR A 39 17.36 2.24 8.40
N PRO A 40 17.56 3.57 8.44
CA PRO A 40 16.90 4.51 7.53
C PRO A 40 17.03 4.11 6.05
N LEU A 41 18.17 3.54 5.64
CA LEU A 41 18.39 3.13 4.25
C LEU A 41 17.55 1.90 3.88
N GLU A 42 17.50 0.87 4.73
CA GLU A 42 16.67 -0.32 4.50
C GLU A 42 15.18 0.05 4.47
N ARG A 43 14.74 0.87 5.44
CA ARG A 43 13.36 1.36 5.51
C ARG A 43 13.00 2.20 4.28
N HIS A 44 13.92 3.04 3.80
CA HIS A 44 13.74 3.79 2.57
C HIS A 44 13.62 2.87 1.35
N GLN A 45 14.48 1.85 1.22
CA GLN A 45 14.42 0.90 0.11
C GLN A 45 13.10 0.13 0.09
N GLN A 46 12.63 -0.34 1.23
CA GLN A 46 11.34 -1.02 1.36
C GLN A 46 10.17 -0.06 1.03
N ALA A 47 10.21 1.16 1.56
CA ALA A 47 9.21 2.17 1.26
C ALA A 47 9.18 2.51 -0.24
N LEU A 48 10.34 2.59 -0.89
CA LEU A 48 10.45 2.86 -2.32
C LEU A 48 9.81 1.75 -3.17
N GLN A 49 10.03 0.48 -2.80
CA GLN A 49 9.35 -0.65 -3.44
C GLN A 49 7.82 -0.51 -3.33
N ASN A 50 7.31 -0.18 -2.14
CA ASN A 50 5.88 -0.03 -1.92
C ASN A 50 5.29 1.11 -2.74
N VAL A 51 5.88 2.33 -2.70
CA VAL A 51 5.33 3.46 -3.45
C VAL A 51 5.40 3.26 -4.97
N ARG A 52 6.38 2.49 -5.47
CA ARG A 52 6.43 2.05 -6.87
C ARG A 52 5.24 1.16 -7.22
N LEU A 53 4.91 0.20 -6.35
CA LEU A 53 3.81 -0.74 -6.58
C LEU A 53 2.43 -0.07 -6.58
N VAL A 54 2.26 1.09 -5.95
CA VAL A 54 0.95 1.77 -5.89
C VAL A 54 0.95 3.17 -6.51
N ASN A 55 2.01 3.58 -7.21
CA ASN A 55 2.16 4.93 -7.76
C ASN A 55 1.82 6.00 -6.71
N GLN A 56 2.61 6.03 -5.64
CA GLN A 56 2.53 6.99 -4.55
C GLN A 56 3.84 7.79 -4.48
N ARG A 57 3.88 8.89 -3.73
CA ARG A 57 5.11 9.61 -3.37
C ARG A 57 5.60 9.16 -2.01
N LEU A 58 6.90 9.20 -1.80
CA LEU A 58 7.50 8.96 -0.49
C LEU A 58 7.86 10.32 0.13
N LEU A 59 7.24 10.63 1.27
CA LEU A 59 7.55 11.79 2.09
C LEU A 59 8.50 11.37 3.21
N VAL A 60 9.79 11.62 3.01
CA VAL A 60 10.83 11.37 4.02
C VAL A 60 10.90 12.56 4.96
N VAL A 61 10.76 12.30 6.26
CA VAL A 61 10.70 13.33 7.30
C VAL A 61 11.89 13.16 8.22
N PHE A 62 12.90 14.01 8.04
CA PHE A 62 14.03 14.11 8.96
C PHE A 62 13.66 15.06 10.09
N GLY A 63 13.79 14.62 11.33
CA GLY A 63 13.54 15.50 12.46
C GLY A 63 13.77 14.84 13.81
N LYS A 64 13.90 15.69 14.84
CA LYS A 64 13.97 15.25 16.22
C LYS A 64 12.54 14.97 16.70
N PRO A 65 12.23 13.80 17.27
CA PRO A 65 10.87 13.49 17.72
C PRO A 65 10.30 14.50 18.74
N THR A 66 11.18 15.18 19.48
CA THR A 66 10.83 16.21 20.47
C THR A 66 10.72 17.63 19.91
N ASP A 67 11.00 17.85 18.63
CA ASP A 67 10.90 19.18 18.02
C ASP A 67 9.43 19.61 17.90
N PRO A 68 9.05 20.83 18.33
CA PRO A 68 7.67 21.31 18.24
C PRO A 68 7.08 21.26 16.82
N ARG A 69 7.90 21.43 15.78
CA ARG A 69 7.44 21.36 14.38
C ARG A 69 7.14 19.92 13.97
N ILE A 70 7.88 18.94 14.47
CA ILE A 70 7.56 17.51 14.29
C ILE A 70 6.27 17.16 15.02
N HIS A 71 6.09 17.67 16.23
CA HIS A 71 4.86 17.49 17.00
C HIS A 71 3.65 18.04 16.22
N ARG A 72 3.76 19.27 15.71
CA ARG A 72 2.72 19.90 14.88
C ARG A 72 2.48 19.16 13.56
N LEU A 73 3.53 18.68 12.88
CA LEU A 73 3.40 17.88 11.66
C LEU A 73 2.62 16.59 11.92
N MET A 74 2.90 15.93 13.05
CA MET A 74 2.27 14.66 13.41
C MET A 74 0.83 14.87 13.87
N ASP A 75 0.53 15.96 14.58
CA ASP A 75 -0.85 16.38 14.86
C ASP A 75 -1.64 16.58 13.56
N ILE A 76 -1.08 17.31 12.58
CA ILE A 76 -1.70 17.47 11.26
C ILE A 76 -1.90 16.11 10.59
N ARG A 77 -0.88 15.24 10.59
CA ARG A 77 -0.93 13.91 9.96
C ARG A 77 -2.07 13.04 10.49
N TYR A 78 -2.28 13.02 11.81
CA TYR A 78 -3.22 12.10 12.45
C TYR A 78 -4.62 12.70 12.63
N ASN A 79 -4.71 14.00 12.92
CA ASN A 79 -5.93 14.62 13.40
C ASN A 79 -6.60 15.55 12.37
N ASP A 80 -5.86 16.06 11.38
CA ASP A 80 -6.38 17.07 10.46
C ASP A 80 -7.18 16.50 9.27
N GLY A 81 -8.35 17.08 9.01
CA GLY A 81 -9.24 16.66 7.93
C GLY A 81 -8.72 17.00 6.53
N ASP A 82 -8.03 18.13 6.36
CA ASP A 82 -7.55 18.56 5.05
C ASP A 82 -6.33 17.73 4.62
N PHE A 83 -5.47 17.35 5.58
CA PHE A 83 -4.38 16.42 5.30
C PHE A 83 -4.90 15.02 4.93
N ARG A 84 -6.00 14.54 5.54
CA ARG A 84 -6.60 13.23 5.19
C ARG A 84 -6.96 13.10 3.72
N ILE A 85 -7.30 14.20 3.05
CA ILE A 85 -7.61 14.22 1.61
C ILE A 85 -6.35 13.95 0.78
N LEU A 86 -5.20 14.46 1.21
CA LEU A 86 -3.91 14.34 0.49
C LEU A 86 -3.13 13.08 0.85
N ARG A 87 -3.36 12.54 2.05
CA ARG A 87 -2.54 11.48 2.66
C ARG A 87 -2.32 10.29 1.73
N ASP A 88 -3.33 9.92 0.96
CA ASP A 88 -3.27 8.71 0.12
C ASP A 88 -2.25 8.85 -1.03
N ASP A 89 -1.77 10.06 -1.34
CA ASP A 89 -0.68 10.31 -2.30
C ASP A 89 0.72 10.25 -1.70
N PHE A 90 0.85 10.22 -0.37
CA PHE A 90 2.13 10.29 0.32
C PHE A 90 2.30 9.18 1.36
N LEU A 91 3.28 8.30 1.14
CA LEU A 91 3.77 7.39 2.18
C LEU A 91 4.72 8.17 3.09
N PHE A 92 4.42 8.20 4.38
CA PHE A 92 5.22 8.93 5.37
C PHE A 92 6.35 8.04 5.91
N LEU A 93 7.60 8.51 5.82
CA LEU A 93 8.78 7.84 6.36
C LEU A 93 9.50 8.77 7.35
N ALA A 94 9.22 8.60 8.65
CA ALA A 94 9.85 9.35 9.72
C ALA A 94 11.25 8.80 10.04
N ILE A 95 12.27 9.65 9.91
CA ILE A 95 13.68 9.34 10.13
C ILE A 95 14.21 10.18 11.30
N PRO A 96 14.50 9.56 12.46
CA PRO A 96 14.91 10.31 13.65
C PRO A 96 16.33 10.85 13.51
N THR A 97 16.54 12.09 13.94
CA THR A 97 17.83 12.80 13.90
C THR A 97 18.35 13.18 15.30
N ASP A 98 17.80 12.59 16.36
CA ASP A 98 18.41 12.69 17.70
C ASP A 98 19.81 12.08 17.71
N SER A 99 20.61 12.48 18.71
CA SER A 99 22.05 12.20 18.77
C SER A 99 22.39 10.71 18.65
N ALA A 100 21.55 9.81 19.15
CA ALA A 100 21.78 8.36 19.08
C ALA A 100 21.57 7.79 17.66
N ARG A 101 20.73 8.43 16.84
CA ARG A 101 20.30 7.91 15.52
C ARG A 101 20.79 8.76 14.35
N LEU A 102 21.38 9.93 14.63
CA LEU A 102 21.82 10.93 13.64
C LEU A 102 22.74 10.35 12.57
N THR A 103 23.75 9.54 12.93
CA THR A 103 24.70 8.98 11.97
C THR A 103 24.00 8.23 10.84
N ASN A 104 23.03 7.39 11.19
CA ASN A 104 22.27 6.61 10.20
C ASN A 104 21.31 7.48 9.38
N ALA A 105 20.74 8.53 9.97
CA ALA A 105 19.93 9.50 9.26
C ALA A 105 20.75 10.27 8.21
N LEU A 106 21.99 10.67 8.54
CA LEU A 106 22.90 11.36 7.61
C LEU A 106 23.30 10.48 6.42
N VAL A 107 23.41 9.16 6.61
CA VAL A 107 23.66 8.22 5.51
C VAL A 107 22.52 8.26 4.49
N LEU A 108 21.27 8.16 4.93
CA LEU A 108 20.12 8.27 4.03
C LEU A 108 20.02 9.67 3.41
N ALA A 109 20.22 10.73 4.19
CA ALA A 109 20.17 12.10 3.69
C ALA A 109 21.17 12.31 2.54
N LYS A 110 22.41 11.84 2.71
CA LYS A 110 23.42 11.89 1.64
C LYS A 110 23.01 11.08 0.41
N ALA A 111 22.40 9.90 0.60
CA ALA A 111 21.89 9.09 -0.50
C ALA A 111 20.76 9.81 -1.28
N LEU A 112 19.98 10.66 -0.61
CA LEU A 112 18.95 11.52 -1.19
C LEU A 112 19.48 12.86 -1.71
N GLY A 113 20.80 13.06 -1.73
CA GLY A 113 21.45 14.31 -2.15
C GLY A 113 21.17 15.48 -1.20
N GLN A 114 20.83 15.22 0.06
CA GLN A 114 20.55 16.24 1.07
C GLN A 114 21.75 16.48 1.97
N ASP A 115 22.02 17.75 2.24
CA ASP A 115 22.91 18.19 3.30
C ASP A 115 22.07 18.62 4.52
N LEU A 116 22.14 17.83 5.60
CA LEU A 116 21.45 18.11 6.86
C LEU A 116 22.41 18.80 7.83
N ASN A 117 22.55 20.11 7.67
CA ASN A 117 23.12 20.97 8.71
C ASN A 117 22.23 20.98 9.97
N GLU A 118 22.71 21.59 11.06
CA GLU A 118 22.01 21.56 12.36
C GLU A 118 20.54 22.02 12.29
N THR A 119 20.23 23.05 11.49
CA THR A 119 18.86 23.53 11.29
C THR A 119 17.99 22.48 10.60
N ARG A 120 18.50 21.85 9.53
CA ARG A 120 17.78 20.84 8.75
C ARG A 120 17.68 19.49 9.46
N GLN A 121 18.58 19.20 10.40
CA GLN A 121 18.44 18.03 11.28
C GLN A 121 17.22 18.17 12.19
N ALA A 122 16.84 19.39 12.58
CA ALA A 122 15.70 19.59 13.47
C ALA A 122 14.36 19.34 12.76
N PHE A 123 14.23 19.81 11.51
CA PHE A 123 13.05 19.61 10.67
C PHE A 123 13.39 19.77 9.18
N ASN A 124 13.24 18.71 8.39
CA ASN A 124 13.40 18.76 6.94
C ASN A 124 12.57 17.65 6.25
N LEU A 125 11.77 18.04 5.27
CA LEU A 125 10.96 17.15 4.44
C LEU A 125 11.63 16.95 3.08
N VAL A 126 11.63 15.72 2.59
CA VAL A 126 12.09 15.36 1.25
C VAL A 126 11.00 14.55 0.57
N LEU A 127 10.51 15.05 -0.56
CA LEU A 127 9.58 14.32 -1.43
C LEU A 127 10.37 13.55 -2.48
N VAL A 128 10.07 12.27 -2.59
CA VAL A 128 10.70 11.34 -3.52
C VAL A 128 9.59 10.71 -4.38
N ASP A 129 9.83 10.59 -5.69
CA ASP A 129 8.91 9.90 -6.58
C ASP A 129 9.03 8.37 -6.49
N SER A 130 8.22 7.66 -7.26
CA SER A 130 8.19 6.19 -7.31
C SER A 130 9.45 5.56 -7.90
N GLU A 131 10.34 6.36 -8.50
CA GLU A 131 11.61 5.92 -9.08
C GLU A 131 12.80 6.21 -8.15
N GLY A 132 12.56 6.88 -7.02
CA GLY A 132 13.57 7.18 -6.02
C GLY A 132 14.25 8.53 -6.25
N LYS A 133 13.72 9.36 -7.17
CA LYS A 133 14.26 10.69 -7.43
C LYS A 133 13.61 11.73 -6.51
N THR A 134 14.45 12.58 -5.93
CA THR A 134 13.99 13.74 -5.15
C THR A 134 13.25 14.72 -6.05
N LEU A 135 11.98 14.98 -5.72
CA LEU A 135 11.12 15.96 -6.38
C LEU A 135 11.28 17.35 -5.75
N ALA A 136 11.26 17.40 -4.43
CA ALA A 136 11.34 18.65 -3.68
C ALA A 136 11.84 18.42 -2.25
N THR A 137 12.39 19.48 -1.67
CA THR A 137 12.77 19.55 -0.26
C THR A 137 12.15 20.80 0.34
N ALA A 138 11.71 20.73 1.60
CA ALA A 138 11.20 21.88 2.33
C ALA A 138 11.55 21.76 3.82
N GLY A 139 11.97 22.86 4.43
CA GLY A 139 12.31 22.93 5.84
C GLY A 139 11.69 24.14 6.51
N ASP A 140 12.39 24.69 7.50
CA ASP A 140 11.92 25.82 8.30
C ASP A 140 11.56 27.04 7.43
N ALA A 141 12.44 27.43 6.50
CA ALA A 141 12.26 28.62 5.68
C ALA A 141 11.04 28.56 4.76
N GLU A 142 10.65 27.38 4.29
CA GLU A 142 9.54 27.21 3.36
C GLU A 142 8.20 26.94 4.05
N LEU A 143 8.22 26.35 5.25
CA LEU A 143 7.02 25.80 5.88
C LEU A 143 6.65 26.46 7.21
N CYS A 144 7.53 27.28 7.80
CA CYS A 144 7.28 27.87 9.11
C CYS A 144 7.01 29.38 9.05
N VAL A 145 6.12 29.84 9.92
CA VAL A 145 5.83 31.27 10.15
C VAL A 145 6.06 31.55 11.63
N ALA A 146 6.90 32.54 11.94
CA ALA A 146 7.29 32.87 13.32
C ALA A 146 7.85 31.67 14.13
N GLY A 147 8.52 30.73 13.45
CA GLY A 147 9.12 29.53 14.07
C GLY A 147 8.15 28.36 14.28
N GLU A 148 6.89 28.48 13.86
CA GLU A 148 5.90 27.42 13.93
C GLU A 148 5.55 26.87 12.55
N LEU A 149 5.34 25.56 12.44
CA LEU A 149 4.92 24.91 11.19
C LEU A 149 3.52 25.39 10.78
N SER A 150 3.42 26.06 9.63
CA SER A 150 2.15 26.44 9.04
C SER A 150 1.50 25.26 8.33
N LYS A 151 0.26 24.96 8.70
CA LYS A 151 -0.56 23.95 8.01
C LYS A 151 -0.79 24.34 6.56
N GLU A 152 -1.07 25.60 6.29
CA GLU A 152 -1.39 26.12 4.96
C GLU A 152 -0.20 25.94 4.00
N LEU A 153 1.00 26.32 4.44
CA LEU A 153 2.22 26.15 3.64
C LEU A 153 2.56 24.67 3.43
N LEU A 154 2.38 23.83 4.45
CA LEU A 154 2.56 22.38 4.33
C LEU A 154 1.60 21.76 3.31
N LEU A 155 0.29 22.05 3.41
CA LEU A 155 -0.69 21.51 2.48
C LEU A 155 -0.46 22.01 1.06
N GLU A 156 -0.10 23.28 0.88
CA GLU A 156 0.24 23.83 -0.43
C GLU A 156 1.52 23.20 -1.02
N PHE A 157 2.51 22.90 -0.18
CA PHE A 157 3.69 22.13 -0.59
C PHE A 157 3.33 20.72 -1.06
N LEU A 158 2.46 20.01 -0.33
CA LEU A 158 2.02 18.67 -0.69
C LEU A 158 1.15 18.66 -1.96
N ARG A 159 0.18 19.58 -2.08
CA ARG A 159 -0.73 19.65 -3.23
C ARG A 159 0.00 19.78 -4.57
N ARG A 160 1.06 20.59 -4.59
CA ARG A 160 1.91 20.79 -5.78
C ARG A 160 2.61 19.52 -6.25
N HIS A 161 2.68 18.48 -5.42
CA HIS A 161 3.40 17.24 -5.69
C HIS A 161 2.52 15.98 -5.58
N GLU A 162 1.20 16.13 -5.55
CA GLU A 162 0.26 15.00 -5.61
C GLU A 162 0.50 14.13 -6.85
N VAL A 163 0.09 12.87 -6.74
CA VAL A 163 0.04 12.00 -7.91
C VAL A 163 -1.17 12.39 -8.74
N GLN A 164 -0.94 12.78 -9.99
CA GLN A 164 -2.04 13.12 -10.88
C GLN A 164 -2.92 11.88 -11.14
N PRO A 165 -4.24 11.97 -10.89
CA PRO A 165 -5.15 10.88 -11.14
C PRO A 165 -5.11 10.39 -12.60
N LEU A 166 -4.90 9.09 -12.79
CA LEU A 166 -5.06 8.45 -14.09
C LEU A 166 -6.55 8.31 -14.44
N ASN A 167 -6.84 8.19 -15.75
CA ASN A 167 -8.16 7.86 -16.23
C ASN A 167 -8.34 6.33 -16.24
N ALA A 168 -9.19 5.82 -15.35
CA ALA A 168 -9.39 4.38 -15.16
C ALA A 168 -9.95 3.71 -16.43
N GLN A 169 -10.85 4.39 -17.14
CA GLN A 169 -11.43 3.86 -18.38
C GLN A 169 -10.38 3.76 -19.48
N GLN A 170 -9.52 4.76 -19.63
CA GLN A 170 -8.41 4.74 -20.58
C GLN A 170 -7.42 3.62 -20.25
N LEU A 171 -7.07 3.44 -18.97
CA LEU A 171 -6.21 2.34 -18.52
C LEU A 171 -6.80 0.97 -18.89
N LEU A 172 -8.09 0.75 -18.59
CA LEU A 172 -8.77 -0.50 -18.92
C LEU A 172 -8.85 -0.73 -20.44
N ASN A 173 -9.22 0.29 -21.21
CA ASN A 173 -9.31 0.20 -22.67
C ASN A 173 -7.96 -0.13 -23.31
N ASN A 174 -6.89 0.50 -22.85
CA ASN A 174 -5.54 0.21 -23.34
C ASN A 174 -5.14 -1.23 -23.04
N ALA A 175 -5.46 -1.73 -21.85
CA ALA A 175 -5.16 -3.10 -21.46
C ALA A 175 -5.98 -4.13 -22.26
N LEU A 176 -7.25 -3.87 -22.55
CA LEU A 176 -8.09 -4.73 -23.39
C LEU A 176 -7.60 -4.76 -24.85
N LEU A 177 -7.17 -3.61 -25.37
CA LEU A 177 -6.55 -3.53 -26.69
C LEU A 177 -5.25 -4.34 -26.74
N GLN A 178 -4.38 -4.17 -25.75
CA GLN A 178 -3.14 -4.96 -25.63
C GLN A 178 -3.45 -6.46 -25.47
N ALA A 179 -4.44 -6.82 -24.66
CA ALA A 179 -4.87 -8.21 -24.49
C ALA A 179 -5.37 -8.82 -25.80
N THR A 180 -6.04 -8.05 -26.65
CA THR A 180 -6.44 -8.49 -27.99
C THR A 180 -5.21 -8.74 -28.87
N GLN A 181 -4.28 -7.77 -28.93
CA GLN A 181 -3.10 -7.83 -29.78
C GLN A 181 -2.14 -8.95 -29.39
N GLU A 182 -1.95 -9.14 -28.08
CA GLU A 182 -1.02 -10.12 -27.55
C GLU A 182 -1.68 -11.48 -27.31
N ASN A 183 -2.98 -11.64 -27.58
CA ASN A 183 -3.80 -12.80 -27.18
C ASN A 183 -3.58 -13.15 -25.69
N LYS A 184 -3.88 -12.19 -24.82
CA LYS A 184 -3.83 -12.30 -23.37
C LYS A 184 -5.20 -12.04 -22.76
N ARG A 185 -5.25 -12.05 -21.43
CA ARG A 185 -6.38 -11.71 -20.57
C ARG A 185 -6.00 -10.52 -19.70
N VAL A 186 -6.97 -9.89 -19.06
CA VAL A 186 -6.70 -8.75 -18.16
C VAL A 186 -6.93 -9.19 -16.72
N LEU A 187 -5.89 -9.16 -15.88
CA LEU A 187 -6.01 -9.25 -14.43
C LEU A 187 -6.25 -7.83 -13.90
N LEU A 188 -7.48 -7.52 -13.54
CA LEU A 188 -7.86 -6.22 -12.98
C LEU A 188 -7.94 -6.31 -11.46
N GLN A 189 -7.17 -5.50 -10.75
CA GLN A 189 -7.11 -5.45 -9.29
C GLN A 189 -7.64 -4.12 -8.77
N GLU A 190 -8.68 -4.15 -7.94
CA GLU A 190 -9.03 -3.02 -7.08
C GLU A 190 -8.04 -2.89 -5.93
N THR A 191 -7.51 -1.69 -5.73
CA THR A 191 -6.42 -1.44 -4.79
C THR A 191 -6.51 -0.04 -4.16
N ALA A 192 -5.69 0.18 -3.13
CA ALA A 192 -5.50 1.46 -2.49
C ALA A 192 -4.10 1.55 -1.89
N THR A 193 -3.56 2.77 -1.78
CA THR A 193 -2.22 3.01 -1.23
C THR A 193 -2.08 2.66 0.26
N TRP A 194 -3.19 2.66 1.01
CA TRP A 194 -3.25 2.29 2.43
C TRP A 194 -3.55 0.81 2.70
N CYS A 195 -3.79 0.01 1.65
CA CYS A 195 -4.25 -1.38 1.79
C CYS A 195 -3.07 -2.37 1.83
N ARG A 196 -2.60 -2.75 3.03
CA ARG A 196 -1.49 -3.73 3.17
C ARG A 196 -1.69 -5.03 2.37
N PRO A 197 -2.85 -5.73 2.42
CA PRO A 197 -3.06 -6.92 1.60
C PRO A 197 -2.94 -6.66 0.09
N CYS A 198 -3.26 -5.45 -0.37
CA CYS A 198 -3.09 -5.05 -1.76
C CYS A 198 -1.61 -4.89 -2.13
N HIS A 199 -0.78 -4.37 -1.22
CA HIS A 199 0.69 -4.34 -1.37
C HIS A 199 1.27 -5.76 -1.43
N LEU A 200 0.79 -6.68 -0.60
CA LEU A 200 1.22 -8.09 -0.63
C LEU A 200 0.91 -8.75 -1.98
N LEU A 201 -0.33 -8.61 -2.48
CA LEU A 201 -0.69 -9.14 -3.80
C LEU A 201 0.16 -8.51 -4.91
N SER A 202 0.36 -7.19 -4.85
CA SER A 202 1.16 -6.46 -5.83
C SER A 202 2.63 -6.90 -5.82
N GLY A 203 3.20 -7.12 -4.63
CA GLY A 203 4.57 -7.60 -4.46
C GLY A 203 4.74 -9.04 -4.93
N LEU A 204 3.78 -9.92 -4.63
CA LEU A 204 3.75 -11.30 -5.12
C LEU A 204 3.81 -11.33 -6.66
N LEU A 205 2.94 -10.55 -7.31
CA LEU A 205 2.89 -10.48 -8.77
C LEU A 205 4.16 -9.85 -9.36
N ASP A 206 4.69 -8.78 -8.77
CA ASP A 206 5.90 -8.12 -9.27
C ASP A 206 7.14 -9.01 -9.19
N ALA A 207 7.26 -9.81 -8.13
CA ALA A 207 8.37 -10.74 -7.93
C ALA A 207 8.26 -12.03 -8.76
N ASN A 208 7.06 -12.43 -9.19
CA ASN A 208 6.81 -13.73 -9.83
C ASN A 208 6.15 -13.59 -11.21
N ARG A 209 6.89 -13.11 -12.21
CA ARG A 209 6.34 -12.66 -13.51
C ARG A 209 5.93 -13.75 -14.51
N SER A 210 5.87 -15.02 -14.12
CA SER A 210 5.41 -16.10 -15.02
C SER A 210 3.98 -15.88 -15.53
N TRP A 211 3.15 -15.19 -14.75
CA TRP A 211 1.78 -14.82 -15.12
C TRP A 211 1.69 -13.86 -16.31
N GLU A 212 2.75 -13.10 -16.61
CA GLU A 212 2.74 -12.14 -17.71
C GLU A 212 2.65 -12.80 -19.09
N LYS A 213 2.84 -14.12 -19.16
CA LYS A 213 2.58 -14.90 -20.38
C LYS A 213 1.12 -14.81 -20.83
N ASP A 214 0.19 -14.70 -19.88
CA ASP A 214 -1.25 -14.80 -20.10
C ASP A 214 -2.02 -13.57 -19.70
N PHE A 215 -1.53 -12.79 -18.74
CA PHE A 215 -2.30 -11.69 -18.16
C PHE A 215 -1.59 -10.35 -18.33
N ILE A 216 -2.37 -9.32 -18.67
CA ILE A 216 -2.03 -7.91 -18.53
C ILE A 216 -2.59 -7.44 -17.20
N TRP A 217 -1.75 -6.96 -16.30
CA TRP A 217 -2.18 -6.52 -14.97
C TRP A 217 -2.52 -5.03 -14.96
N VAL A 218 -3.70 -4.72 -14.44
CA VAL A 218 -4.20 -3.34 -14.32
C VAL A 218 -4.67 -3.11 -12.90
N LYS A 219 -4.19 -2.03 -12.29
CA LYS A 219 -4.58 -1.60 -10.94
C LYS A 219 -5.60 -0.48 -10.99
N MET A 220 -6.75 -0.71 -10.39
CA MET A 220 -7.80 0.27 -10.14
C MET A 220 -7.61 0.83 -8.73
N ASP A 221 -6.74 1.84 -8.64
CA ASP A 221 -6.56 2.64 -7.43
C ASP A 221 -7.77 3.57 -7.26
N HIS A 222 -8.26 3.73 -6.02
CA HIS A 222 -9.43 4.58 -5.74
C HIS A 222 -9.22 6.05 -6.10
N ARG A 223 -7.97 6.51 -6.23
CA ARG A 223 -7.62 7.87 -6.66
C ARG A 223 -7.87 8.09 -8.15
N TRP A 224 -7.95 7.03 -8.97
CA TRP A 224 -8.17 7.17 -10.41
C TRP A 224 -9.59 7.63 -10.74
N THR A 225 -9.68 8.54 -11.70
CA THR A 225 -10.97 9.03 -12.18
C THR A 225 -11.75 7.88 -12.85
N GLY A 226 -12.98 7.64 -12.38
CA GLY A 226 -13.85 6.58 -12.89
C GLY A 226 -13.59 5.17 -12.33
N ALA A 227 -12.58 4.97 -11.47
CA ALA A 227 -12.27 3.63 -10.97
C ALA A 227 -13.40 3.03 -10.13
N LYS A 228 -14.02 3.84 -9.26
CA LYS A 228 -15.12 3.40 -8.40
C LYS A 228 -16.30 2.86 -9.21
N GLU A 229 -16.68 3.55 -10.28
CA GLU A 229 -17.81 3.18 -11.14
C GLU A 229 -17.53 1.88 -11.90
N ILE A 230 -16.30 1.74 -12.43
CA ILE A 230 -15.85 0.51 -13.11
C ILE A 230 -15.88 -0.67 -12.12
N MET A 231 -15.29 -0.50 -10.94
CA MET A 231 -15.22 -1.57 -9.94
C MET A 231 -16.61 -1.94 -9.39
N ALA A 232 -17.50 -0.97 -9.17
CA ALA A 232 -18.87 -1.23 -8.76
C ALA A 232 -19.62 -2.10 -9.79
N LYS A 233 -19.50 -1.78 -11.08
CA LYS A 233 -20.10 -2.58 -12.16
C LYS A 233 -19.53 -3.99 -12.23
N LEU A 234 -18.22 -4.15 -12.10
CA LEU A 234 -17.57 -5.46 -12.20
C LEU A 234 -17.87 -6.35 -10.99
N ARG A 235 -17.91 -5.77 -9.79
CA ARG A 235 -18.31 -6.47 -8.57
C ARG A 235 -19.74 -6.96 -8.61
N ASP A 236 -20.65 -6.24 -9.27
CA ASP A 236 -22.04 -6.67 -9.47
C ASP A 236 -22.72 -7.07 -8.15
N GLY A 237 -22.59 -6.20 -7.15
CA GLY A 237 -23.11 -6.43 -5.80
C GLY A 237 -22.21 -7.28 -4.88
N ALA A 238 -21.07 -7.79 -5.37
CA ALA A 238 -20.14 -8.55 -4.53
C ALA A 238 -19.55 -7.71 -3.39
N GLU A 239 -19.78 -8.18 -2.17
CA GLU A 239 -19.28 -7.58 -0.93
C GLU A 239 -17.83 -8.01 -0.62
N GLY A 240 -17.21 -7.33 0.35
CA GLY A 240 -15.87 -7.63 0.84
C GLY A 240 -14.84 -6.57 0.48
N GLY A 241 -13.72 -6.58 1.21
CA GLY A 241 -12.66 -5.58 1.11
C GLY A 241 -11.79 -5.71 -0.14
N ILE A 242 -10.67 -5.00 -0.11
CA ILE A 242 -9.62 -5.02 -1.15
C ILE A 242 -8.37 -5.76 -0.62
N PRO A 243 -7.56 -6.38 -1.49
CA PRO A 243 -7.67 -6.40 -2.94
C PRO A 243 -8.84 -7.27 -3.39
N TRP A 244 -9.64 -6.76 -4.31
CA TRP A 244 -10.58 -7.57 -5.08
C TRP A 244 -10.09 -7.60 -6.51
N PHE A 245 -10.22 -8.73 -7.18
CA PHE A 245 -9.73 -8.84 -8.54
C PHE A 245 -10.59 -9.72 -9.42
N VAL A 246 -10.52 -9.44 -10.71
CA VAL A 246 -11.25 -10.14 -11.77
C VAL A 246 -10.32 -10.38 -12.94
N ILE A 247 -10.49 -11.55 -13.56
CA ILE A 247 -9.87 -11.86 -14.84
C ILE A 247 -10.91 -11.61 -15.92
N LEU A 248 -10.60 -10.70 -16.82
CA LEU A 248 -11.41 -10.38 -17.99
C LEU A 248 -10.82 -11.02 -19.24
N ASP A 249 -11.66 -11.35 -20.19
CA ASP A 249 -11.21 -11.63 -21.55
C ASP A 249 -10.79 -10.35 -22.30
N ALA A 250 -10.34 -10.51 -23.54
CA ALA A 250 -9.89 -9.39 -24.37
C ALA A 250 -11.04 -8.47 -24.81
N GLN A 251 -12.29 -8.92 -24.67
CA GLN A 251 -13.51 -8.15 -24.96
C GLN A 251 -14.04 -7.42 -23.71
N GLY A 252 -13.50 -7.75 -22.53
CA GLY A 252 -13.89 -7.16 -21.25
C GLY A 252 -14.93 -7.99 -20.48
N GLU A 253 -15.22 -9.22 -20.91
CA GLU A 253 -16.16 -10.10 -20.22
C GLU A 253 -15.50 -10.80 -19.02
N LYS A 254 -16.26 -10.95 -17.93
CA LYS A 254 -15.77 -11.59 -16.69
C LYS A 254 -15.58 -13.09 -16.89
N LEU A 255 -14.36 -13.58 -16.68
CA LEU A 255 -14.05 -15.02 -16.69
C LEU A 255 -14.05 -15.62 -15.28
N ALA A 256 -13.40 -14.93 -14.33
CA ALA A 256 -13.30 -15.38 -12.95
C ALA A 256 -13.08 -14.19 -12.01
N THR A 257 -13.50 -14.31 -10.76
CA THR A 257 -13.29 -13.28 -9.71
C THR A 257 -12.59 -13.87 -8.50
N SER A 258 -12.06 -13.00 -7.66
CA SER A 258 -11.53 -13.36 -6.34
C SER A 258 -12.61 -13.76 -5.33
N ASN A 259 -13.89 -13.81 -5.71
CA ASN A 259 -14.93 -14.33 -4.84
C ASN A 259 -14.92 -15.86 -4.86
N ASP A 260 -14.72 -16.48 -3.70
CA ASP A 260 -14.80 -17.92 -3.54
C ASP A 260 -16.23 -18.40 -3.88
N PRO A 261 -16.40 -19.38 -4.79
CA PRO A 261 -17.72 -19.78 -5.27
C PRO A 261 -18.58 -20.47 -4.21
N SER A 262 -17.98 -21.02 -3.15
CA SER A 262 -18.72 -21.68 -2.07
C SER A 262 -19.27 -20.70 -1.03
N THR A 263 -18.61 -19.56 -0.86
CA THR A 263 -19.00 -18.55 0.15
C THR A 263 -19.50 -17.24 -0.44
N GLY A 264 -19.23 -16.97 -1.72
CA GLY A 264 -19.45 -15.68 -2.37
C GLY A 264 -18.51 -14.58 -1.89
N LYS A 265 -17.59 -14.85 -0.95
CA LYS A 265 -16.75 -13.84 -0.31
C LYS A 265 -15.45 -13.64 -1.07
N ASN A 266 -15.01 -12.39 -1.16
CA ASN A 266 -13.68 -12.06 -1.66
C ASN A 266 -12.57 -12.73 -0.82
N ILE A 267 -11.62 -13.40 -1.48
CA ILE A 267 -10.47 -14.02 -0.83
C ILE A 267 -9.37 -13.03 -0.44
N GLY A 268 -9.38 -11.80 -0.95
CA GLY A 268 -8.36 -10.79 -0.64
C GLY A 268 -6.97 -11.18 -1.15
N PHE A 269 -5.93 -10.89 -0.35
CA PHE A 269 -4.64 -11.57 -0.54
C PHE A 269 -4.82 -13.03 -0.10
N PRO A 270 -4.49 -14.02 -0.95
CA PRO A 270 -4.81 -15.43 -0.72
C PRO A 270 -3.95 -16.09 0.38
N SER A 271 -3.96 -15.58 1.61
CA SER A 271 -3.12 -16.10 2.72
C SER A 271 -3.61 -17.46 3.26
N VAL A 272 -4.92 -17.71 3.23
CA VAL A 272 -5.49 -18.97 3.75
C VAL A 272 -5.58 -20.06 2.69
N GLN A 273 -5.51 -21.33 3.09
CA GLN A 273 -5.47 -22.48 2.18
C GLN A 273 -6.61 -22.51 1.15
N ASN A 274 -7.85 -22.24 1.55
CA ASN A 274 -8.97 -22.17 0.61
C ASN A 274 -8.83 -21.00 -0.37
N GLY A 275 -8.31 -19.86 0.08
CA GLY A 275 -7.99 -18.71 -0.76
C GLY A 275 -6.91 -19.04 -1.79
N ARG A 276 -5.83 -19.72 -1.38
CA ARG A 276 -4.77 -20.22 -2.29
C ARG A 276 -5.33 -21.18 -3.33
N LYS A 277 -6.17 -22.12 -2.90
CA LYS A 277 -6.85 -23.06 -3.80
C LYS A 277 -7.73 -22.33 -4.82
N HIS A 278 -8.54 -21.37 -4.37
CA HIS A 278 -9.37 -20.58 -5.28
C HIS A 278 -8.51 -19.76 -6.25
N PHE A 279 -7.44 -19.13 -5.76
CA PHE A 279 -6.49 -18.39 -6.61
C PHE A 279 -5.85 -19.29 -7.69
N ALA A 280 -5.39 -20.49 -7.31
CA ALA A 280 -4.88 -21.48 -8.26
C ALA A 280 -5.94 -21.90 -9.29
N ASN A 281 -7.18 -22.11 -8.85
CA ASN A 281 -8.28 -22.52 -9.72
C ASN A 281 -8.58 -21.46 -10.78
N ILE A 282 -8.70 -20.19 -10.39
CA ILE A 282 -9.02 -19.11 -11.34
C ILE A 282 -7.88 -18.89 -12.34
N LEU A 283 -6.62 -19.01 -11.91
CA LEU A 283 -5.47 -18.93 -12.81
C LEU A 283 -5.46 -20.12 -13.79
N ASN A 284 -5.64 -21.35 -13.31
CA ASN A 284 -5.68 -22.52 -14.18
C ASN A 284 -6.87 -22.51 -15.16
N ALA A 285 -8.02 -21.98 -14.74
CA ALA A 285 -9.21 -21.88 -15.58
C ALA A 285 -9.09 -20.80 -16.68
N THR A 286 -8.20 -19.83 -16.52
CA THR A 286 -8.13 -18.65 -17.41
C THR A 286 -6.79 -18.45 -18.11
N ARG A 287 -5.73 -19.14 -17.65
CA ARG A 287 -4.42 -19.19 -18.32
C ARG A 287 -4.56 -19.74 -19.74
N GLN A 288 -3.71 -19.27 -20.65
CA GLN A 288 -3.61 -19.81 -22.01
C GLN A 288 -2.25 -20.50 -22.27
N ARG A 289 -1.18 -20.07 -21.60
CA ARG A 289 0.21 -20.43 -21.91
C ARG A 289 1.05 -20.80 -20.69
N MET A 290 0.79 -20.20 -19.53
CA MET A 290 1.37 -20.64 -18.27
C MET A 290 1.12 -22.14 -18.15
N THR A 291 2.03 -22.88 -17.54
CA THR A 291 1.81 -24.28 -17.19
C THR A 291 1.20 -24.42 -15.79
N GLU A 292 0.62 -25.57 -15.46
CA GLU A 292 0.18 -25.88 -14.09
C GLU A 292 1.31 -25.72 -13.06
N PRO A 293 2.54 -26.23 -13.29
CA PRO A 293 3.68 -25.96 -12.42
C PRO A 293 3.99 -24.47 -12.22
N GLU A 294 3.82 -23.63 -13.25
CA GLU A 294 4.04 -22.18 -13.11
C GLU A 294 2.96 -21.49 -12.30
N VAL A 295 1.70 -21.95 -12.39
CA VAL A 295 0.62 -21.51 -11.50
C VAL A 295 0.93 -21.95 -10.07
N GLN A 296 1.34 -23.21 -9.87
CA GLN A 296 1.65 -23.73 -8.54
C GLN A 296 2.83 -22.97 -7.91
N ALA A 297 3.89 -22.68 -8.67
CA ALA A 297 5.01 -21.89 -8.18
C ALA A 297 4.59 -20.47 -7.73
N LEU A 298 3.68 -19.82 -8.47
CA LEU A 298 3.12 -18.53 -8.07
C LEU A 298 2.29 -18.63 -6.77
N VAL A 299 1.54 -19.72 -6.60
CA VAL A 299 0.74 -19.97 -5.40
C VAL A 299 1.62 -20.32 -4.19
N ASP A 300 2.67 -21.13 -4.38
CA ASP A 300 3.61 -21.49 -3.33
C ASP A 300 4.40 -20.26 -2.84
N ALA A 301 4.70 -19.32 -3.74
CA ALA A 301 5.38 -18.07 -3.40
C ALA A 301 4.60 -17.19 -2.41
N ILE A 302 3.29 -17.39 -2.24
CA ILE A 302 2.46 -16.65 -1.28
C ILE A 302 3.03 -16.72 0.14
N GLU A 303 3.56 -17.88 0.54
CA GLU A 303 4.11 -18.11 1.88
C GLU A 303 5.30 -17.19 2.20
N SER A 304 6.01 -16.70 1.17
CA SER A 304 7.14 -15.79 1.35
C SER A 304 6.73 -14.33 1.60
N PHE A 305 5.43 -14.03 1.54
CA PHE A 305 4.87 -12.68 1.71
C PHE A 305 3.99 -12.53 2.96
N GLU A 306 3.85 -13.60 3.76
CA GLU A 306 3.15 -13.60 5.05
C GLU A 306 4.05 -13.12 6.20
#